data_AF-A0A1G7B078-F1
#
_entry.id   AF-A0A1G7B078-F1
#
_cell.length_a   1.000
_cell.length_b   1.000
_cell.length_c   1.000
_cell.angle_alpha   90.00
_cell.angle_beta   90.00
_cell.angle_gamma   90.00
#
_symmetry.space_group_name_H-M   'P 1'
#
loop_
_entity.id
_entity.type
_entity.pdbx_description
1 polymer ?
#
loop_
_entity_poly.entity_id
_entity_poly.type
_entity_poly.pdbx_seq_one_letter_code
_entity_poly.pdbx_strand_id
1 'polypeptide(L)'
;MKLFIHTIFILRENIYFLEEWIDYHLLLGVDHFYLYDNSKSIGRNGSTPTTNKYNINFLKLTADISDEELDERFNNIISKYKGHITVVDWQPKNKNNEICYGQKESILHYLKNTPSIDSWTAFVDIDEFIFSRFELKNLITILDFNNFSDIILHQRKFDDRFNNLRCPVTKITKCIAGLDTSMWAPKHIIKHENFDTARVMNTWNIHHLPVICGYNTYCDATGKNLRFNHYNTNAAQLEWMDSFYKSEKNFAFNSNCTELLDRYNEMRSGSFK
;
A
#
# COMPACT_ATOMS: atom_id res chain seq x y z
N MET A 1 -16.24 -5.34 13.60
CA MET A 1 -15.19 -5.42 12.57
C MET A 1 -13.89 -4.77 13.00
N LYS A 2 -12.79 -5.51 12.78
CA LYS A 2 -11.41 -5.01 12.76
C LYS A 2 -10.93 -4.76 11.33
N LEU A 3 -10.15 -3.69 11.13
CA LEU A 3 -9.51 -3.37 9.86
C LEU A 3 -8.00 -3.40 10.01
N PHE A 4 -7.34 -4.20 9.18
CA PHE A 4 -5.89 -4.39 9.20
C PHE A 4 -5.26 -3.93 7.89
N ILE A 5 -3.95 -3.65 7.93
CA ILE A 5 -3.13 -3.51 6.73
C ILE A 5 -2.02 -4.55 6.75
N HIS A 6 -1.81 -5.23 5.63
CA HIS A 6 -0.66 -6.08 5.37
C HIS A 6 0.23 -5.45 4.29
N THR A 7 1.53 -5.36 4.56
CA THR A 7 2.49 -4.87 3.58
C THR A 7 3.87 -5.51 3.74
N ILE A 8 4.61 -5.62 2.64
CA ILE A 8 6.03 -6.02 2.63
C ILE A 8 6.84 -4.79 2.28
N PHE A 9 7.90 -4.52 3.04
CA PHE A 9 8.70 -3.32 2.85
C PHE A 9 10.20 -3.56 2.99
N ILE A 10 10.96 -2.63 2.45
CA ILE A 10 12.39 -2.45 2.72
C ILE A 10 12.52 -1.25 3.65
N LEU A 11 13.11 -1.43 4.83
CA LEU A 11 13.17 -0.41 5.88
C LEU A 11 13.85 0.87 5.37
N ARG A 12 15.06 0.73 4.82
CA ARG A 12 15.86 1.86 4.33
C ARG A 12 15.17 2.63 3.19
N GLU A 13 14.40 1.96 2.34
CA GLU A 13 13.62 2.62 1.29
C GLU A 13 12.46 3.45 1.85
N ASN A 14 11.88 3.02 2.98
CA ASN A 14 10.59 3.54 3.43
C ASN A 14 10.64 4.34 4.73
N ILE A 15 11.78 4.40 5.43
CA ILE A 15 11.90 5.00 6.76
C ILE A 15 11.39 6.46 6.83
N TYR A 16 11.63 7.25 5.79
CA TYR A 16 11.19 8.66 5.75
C TYR A 16 9.68 8.84 5.65
N PHE A 17 8.95 7.81 5.23
CA PHE A 17 7.51 7.89 4.95
C PHE A 17 6.67 7.02 5.87
N LEU A 18 7.30 6.03 6.52
CA LEU A 18 6.62 5.01 7.32
C LEU A 18 5.77 5.59 8.44
N GLU A 19 6.29 6.57 9.19
CA GLU A 19 5.54 7.15 10.32
C GLU A 19 4.29 7.90 9.86
N GLU A 20 4.39 8.72 8.82
CA GLU A 20 3.23 9.45 8.27
C GLU A 20 2.20 8.47 7.71
N TRP A 21 2.65 7.42 7.01
CA TRP A 21 1.77 6.40 6.47
C TRP A 21 1.01 5.64 7.57
N ILE A 22 1.67 5.29 8.68
CA ILE A 22 1.01 4.69 9.85
C ILE A 22 0.00 5.66 10.46
N ASP A 23 0.41 6.89 10.77
CA ASP A 23 -0.44 7.92 11.40
C ASP A 23 -1.70 8.19 10.59
N TYR A 24 -1.55 8.38 9.27
CA TYR A 24 -2.66 8.60 8.36
C TYR A 24 -3.66 7.43 8.38
N HIS A 25 -3.18 6.20 8.27
CA HIS A 25 -4.06 5.04 8.18
C HIS A 25 -4.72 4.71 9.53
N LEU A 26 -4.06 5.00 10.67
CA LEU A 26 -4.69 4.94 11.99
C LEU A 26 -5.88 5.90 12.08
N LEU A 27 -5.69 7.15 11.64
CA LEU A 27 -6.76 8.15 11.60
C LEU A 27 -7.91 7.76 10.66
N LEU A 28 -7.60 7.04 9.57
CA LEU A 28 -8.61 6.49 8.65
C LEU A 28 -9.42 5.32 9.27
N GLY A 29 -9.01 4.84 10.45
CA GLY A 29 -9.69 3.79 11.21
C GLY A 29 -9.03 2.42 11.13
N VAL A 30 -7.81 2.29 10.60
CA VAL A 30 -7.06 1.01 10.66
C VAL A 30 -6.75 0.67 12.11
N ASP A 31 -7.05 -0.56 12.52
CA ASP A 31 -6.81 -1.06 13.87
C ASP A 31 -5.36 -1.54 14.06
N HIS A 32 -4.78 -2.21 13.04
CA HIS A 32 -3.47 -2.86 13.16
C HIS A 32 -2.71 -2.98 11.83
N PHE A 33 -1.38 -2.95 11.88
CA PHE A 33 -0.47 -3.08 10.75
C PHE A 33 0.41 -4.32 10.90
N TYR A 34 0.54 -5.07 9.82
CA TYR A 34 1.43 -6.22 9.71
C TYR A 34 2.52 -5.88 8.70
N LEU A 35 3.68 -5.50 9.22
CA LEU A 35 4.83 -5.03 8.46
C LEU A 35 5.82 -6.18 8.27
N TYR A 36 5.93 -6.68 7.04
CA TYR A 36 6.85 -7.75 6.67
C TYR A 36 8.16 -7.13 6.18
N ASP A 37 9.18 -7.10 7.04
CA ASP A 37 10.49 -6.53 6.73
C ASP A 37 11.27 -7.48 5.84
N ASN A 38 11.51 -7.05 4.60
CA ASN A 38 12.24 -7.80 3.58
C ASN A 38 13.59 -7.15 3.22
N SER A 39 14.17 -6.35 4.12
CA SER A 39 15.36 -5.52 3.87
C SER A 39 16.60 -6.27 3.40
N LYS A 40 16.67 -7.59 3.59
CA LYS A 40 17.80 -8.45 3.17
C LYS A 40 17.59 -9.13 1.81
N SER A 41 16.51 -8.80 1.11
CA SER A 41 16.15 -9.37 -0.18
C SER A 41 17.09 -8.93 -1.30
N ILE A 42 17.35 -9.84 -2.24
CA ILE A 42 18.18 -9.55 -3.42
C ILE A 42 17.49 -8.66 -4.46
N GLY A 43 16.22 -8.31 -4.25
CA GLY A 43 15.40 -7.57 -5.21
C GLY A 43 14.69 -8.48 -6.22
N ARG A 44 13.80 -7.88 -7.01
CA ARG A 44 12.98 -8.56 -8.03
C ARG A 44 12.50 -7.54 -9.07
N ASN A 45 12.32 -7.97 -10.33
CA ASN A 45 11.68 -7.16 -11.38
C ASN A 45 12.33 -5.77 -11.56
N GLY A 46 13.67 -5.73 -11.59
CA GLY A 46 14.43 -4.49 -11.78
C GLY A 46 14.80 -3.76 -10.48
N SER A 47 14.33 -4.20 -9.31
CA SER A 47 14.91 -3.74 -8.04
C SER A 47 16.16 -4.53 -7.66
N THR A 48 17.01 -3.90 -6.87
CA THR A 48 18.23 -4.43 -6.27
C THR A 48 18.20 -4.12 -4.76
N PRO A 49 19.18 -4.59 -3.97
CA PRO A 49 19.27 -4.24 -2.54
C PRO A 49 19.43 -2.74 -2.24
N THR A 50 19.70 -1.90 -3.26
CA THR A 50 20.00 -0.47 -3.09
C THR A 50 19.13 0.45 -3.92
N THR A 51 18.45 -0.09 -4.95
CA THR A 51 17.72 0.66 -5.96
C THR A 51 16.38 0.01 -6.23
N ASN A 52 15.29 0.77 -6.21
CA ASN A 52 13.97 0.22 -6.50
C ASN A 52 13.69 0.12 -8.01
N LYS A 53 12.56 -0.49 -8.37
CA LYS A 53 12.17 -0.73 -9.77
C LYS A 53 11.91 0.55 -10.59
N TYR A 54 11.82 1.71 -9.93
CA TYR A 54 11.63 3.03 -10.55
C TYR A 54 12.95 3.82 -10.63
N ASN A 55 14.09 3.13 -10.52
CA ASN A 55 15.45 3.67 -10.61
C ASN A 55 15.81 4.68 -9.50
N ILE A 56 15.14 4.59 -8.33
CA ILE A 56 15.50 5.37 -7.15
C ILE A 56 16.52 4.60 -6.32
N ASN A 57 17.74 5.13 -6.23
CA ASN A 57 18.79 4.61 -5.34
C ASN A 57 18.57 5.11 -3.91
N PHE A 58 17.74 4.41 -3.15
CA PHE A 58 17.40 4.78 -1.77
C PHE A 58 18.59 4.67 -0.82
N LEU A 59 19.58 3.82 -1.10
CA LEU A 59 20.83 3.79 -0.31
C LEU A 59 21.57 5.12 -0.41
N LYS A 60 21.66 5.69 -1.62
CA LYS A 60 22.27 7.01 -1.83
C LYS A 60 21.44 8.14 -1.20
N LEU A 61 20.12 8.05 -1.26
CA LEU A 61 19.22 9.06 -0.65
C LEU A 61 19.21 9.03 0.88
N THR A 62 19.66 7.93 1.48
CA THR A 62 19.78 7.73 2.93
C THR A 62 21.24 7.62 3.35
N ALA A 63 22.18 8.10 2.53
CA ALA A 63 23.62 7.98 2.80
C ALA A 63 24.07 8.77 4.04
N ASP A 64 23.24 9.72 4.48
CA ASP A 64 23.40 10.49 5.71
C ASP A 64 22.91 9.76 6.97
N ILE A 65 22.20 8.63 6.84
CA ILE A 65 21.65 7.84 7.94
C ILE A 65 22.44 6.53 8.08
N SER A 66 23.10 6.34 9.23
CA SER A 66 23.78 5.07 9.55
C SER A 66 22.78 3.93 9.76
N ASP A 67 23.23 2.67 9.77
CA ASP A 67 22.34 1.54 10.07
C ASP A 67 21.81 1.62 11.51
N GLU A 68 22.60 2.08 12.47
CA GLU A 68 22.18 2.28 13.86
C GLU A 68 21.11 3.36 13.99
N GLU A 69 21.27 4.48 13.28
CA GLU A 69 20.26 5.55 13.27
C GLU A 69 18.97 5.09 12.59
N LEU A 70 19.07 4.28 11.54
CA LEU A 70 17.92 3.68 10.87
C LEU A 70 17.12 2.79 11.83
N ASP A 71 17.82 1.93 12.56
CA ASP A 71 17.22 1.04 13.56
C ASP A 71 16.61 1.83 14.73
N GLU A 72 17.29 2.88 15.21
CA GLU A 72 16.75 3.75 16.27
C GLU A 72 15.45 4.43 15.82
N ARG A 73 15.44 5.03 14.62
CA ARG A 73 14.23 5.66 14.05
C ARG A 73 13.09 4.66 13.92
N PHE A 74 13.37 3.46 13.41
CA PHE A 74 12.37 2.41 13.29
C PHE A 74 11.82 1.98 14.66
N ASN A 75 12.68 1.72 15.63
CA ASN A 75 12.29 1.33 16.99
C ASN A 75 11.46 2.43 17.68
N ASN A 76 11.79 3.70 17.46
CA ASN A 76 11.00 4.83 17.95
C ASN A 76 9.58 4.83 17.37
N ILE A 77 9.43 4.58 16.06
CA ILE A 77 8.11 4.43 15.41
C ILE A 77 7.34 3.25 16.03
N ILE A 78 7.96 2.08 16.12
CA ILE A 78 7.31 0.88 16.69
C ILE A 78 6.88 1.11 18.15
N SER A 79 7.72 1.78 18.94
CA SER A 79 7.40 2.13 20.33
C SER A 79 6.24 3.12 20.42
N LYS A 80 6.23 4.16 19.57
CA LYS A 80 5.18 5.18 19.55
C LYS A 80 3.81 4.60 19.23
N TYR A 81 3.73 3.65 18.30
CA TYR A 81 2.49 2.99 17.89
C TYR A 81 2.34 1.58 18.47
N LYS A 82 2.94 1.33 19.64
CA LYS A 82 2.89 0.04 20.32
C LYS A 82 1.45 -0.42 20.50
N GLY A 83 1.18 -1.67 20.12
CA GLY A 83 -0.15 -2.26 20.16
C GLY A 83 -0.93 -2.17 18.84
N HIS A 84 -0.45 -1.36 17.89
CA HIS A 84 -1.01 -1.27 16.54
C HIS A 84 -0.13 -1.91 15.47
N ILE A 85 1.09 -2.35 15.80
CA ILE A 85 2.04 -2.86 14.81
C ILE A 85 2.55 -4.24 15.20
N THR A 86 2.57 -5.15 14.24
CA THR A 86 3.33 -6.40 14.27
C THR A 86 4.37 -6.36 13.16
N VAL A 87 5.64 -6.52 13.53
CA VAL A 87 6.75 -6.64 12.58
C VAL A 87 7.09 -8.12 12.42
N VAL A 88 7.27 -8.57 11.18
CA VAL A 88 7.69 -9.93 10.83
C VAL A 88 9.01 -9.81 10.07
N ASP A 89 10.07 -10.47 10.56
CA ASP A 89 11.32 -10.63 9.82
C ASP A 89 11.08 -11.58 8.63
N TRP A 90 10.81 -10.99 7.46
CA TRP A 90 10.33 -11.72 6.29
C TRP A 90 11.48 -12.06 5.35
N GLN A 91 12.03 -13.25 5.53
CA GLN A 91 13.23 -13.72 4.81
C GLN A 91 12.99 -15.02 4.01
N PRO A 92 11.96 -15.11 3.14
CA PRO A 92 11.74 -16.31 2.34
C PRO A 92 12.90 -16.51 1.37
N LYS A 93 13.28 -17.75 1.13
CA LYS A 93 14.45 -18.08 0.31
C LYS A 93 14.06 -18.74 -1.01
N ASN A 94 14.75 -18.38 -2.08
CA ASN A 94 14.64 -19.04 -3.37
C ASN A 94 15.39 -20.39 -3.37
N LYS A 95 15.39 -21.09 -4.51
CA LYS A 95 16.08 -22.39 -4.68
C LYS A 95 17.61 -22.31 -4.47
N ASN A 96 18.19 -21.13 -4.61
CA ASN A 96 19.61 -20.86 -4.41
C ASN A 96 19.93 -20.41 -2.97
N ASN A 97 18.97 -20.50 -2.04
CA ASN A 97 19.10 -20.06 -0.65
C ASN A 97 19.29 -18.53 -0.49
N GLU A 98 18.94 -17.75 -1.52
CA GLU A 98 18.96 -16.28 -1.48
C GLU A 98 17.60 -15.75 -1.02
N ILE A 99 17.62 -14.70 -0.20
CA ILE A 99 16.40 -14.06 0.31
C ILE A 99 15.69 -13.35 -0.84
N CYS A 100 14.40 -13.62 -1.02
CA CYS A 100 13.57 -13.05 -2.08
C CYS A 100 12.35 -12.31 -1.52
N TYR A 101 11.55 -11.72 -2.41
CA TYR A 101 10.37 -10.93 -2.03
C TYR A 101 9.21 -11.77 -1.45
N GLY A 102 8.93 -12.94 -2.02
CA GLY A 102 7.92 -13.89 -1.50
C GLY A 102 6.52 -13.29 -1.26
N GLN A 103 5.96 -12.56 -2.23
CA GLN A 103 4.70 -11.81 -2.02
C GLN A 103 3.52 -12.71 -1.67
N LYS A 104 3.32 -13.81 -2.38
CA LYS A 104 2.18 -14.71 -2.13
C LYS A 104 2.32 -15.40 -0.79
N GLU A 105 3.54 -15.86 -0.52
CA GLU A 105 3.92 -16.56 0.69
C GLU A 105 3.70 -15.67 1.92
N SER A 106 3.94 -14.36 1.82
CA SER A 106 3.67 -13.41 2.92
C SER A 106 2.18 -13.31 3.23
N ILE A 107 1.33 -13.23 2.20
CA ILE A 107 -0.13 -13.15 2.36
C ILE A 107 -0.65 -14.44 3.00
N LEU A 108 -0.18 -15.61 2.56
CA LEU A 108 -0.57 -16.89 3.15
C LEU A 108 -0.08 -17.03 4.59
N HIS A 109 1.16 -16.61 4.87
CA HIS A 109 1.69 -16.56 6.23
C HIS A 109 0.85 -15.65 7.12
N TYR A 110 0.51 -14.46 6.64
CA TYR A 110 -0.36 -13.51 7.32
C TYR A 110 -1.72 -14.12 7.66
N LEU A 111 -2.43 -14.64 6.65
CA LEU A 111 -3.78 -15.19 6.82
C LEU A 111 -3.81 -16.39 7.78
N LYS A 112 -2.73 -17.16 7.84
CA LYS A 112 -2.59 -18.30 8.75
C LYS A 112 -2.36 -17.89 10.20
N ASN A 113 -1.68 -16.77 10.43
CA ASN A 113 -1.17 -16.39 11.76
C ASN A 113 -1.92 -15.20 12.37
N THR A 114 -3.04 -14.75 11.79
CA THR A 114 -3.79 -13.59 12.25
C THR A 114 -5.28 -13.89 12.42
N PRO A 115 -5.99 -13.15 13.29
CA PRO A 115 -7.40 -13.41 13.56
C PRO A 115 -8.26 -13.21 12.32
N SER A 116 -9.00 -14.25 11.92
CA SER A 116 -9.88 -14.22 10.75
C SER A 116 -11.31 -13.77 11.05
N ILE A 117 -11.74 -13.85 12.31
CA ILE A 117 -13.13 -13.55 12.68
C ILE A 117 -13.38 -12.04 12.69
N ASP A 118 -14.42 -11.62 11.98
CA ASP A 118 -14.86 -10.21 11.92
C ASP A 118 -13.70 -9.24 11.59
N SER A 119 -12.80 -9.66 10.68
CA SER A 119 -11.63 -8.89 10.26
C SER A 119 -11.59 -8.69 8.74
N TRP A 120 -11.17 -7.48 8.35
CA TRP A 120 -10.91 -7.07 6.98
C TRP A 120 -9.45 -6.63 6.86
N THR A 121 -8.82 -6.90 5.72
CA THR A 121 -7.40 -6.56 5.48
C THR A 121 -7.24 -5.83 4.16
N ALA A 122 -6.61 -4.65 4.21
CA ALA A 122 -6.10 -4.00 3.01
C ALA A 122 -4.68 -4.47 2.70
N PHE A 123 -4.43 -4.80 1.43
CA PHE A 123 -3.12 -5.16 0.91
C PHE A 123 -2.57 -3.98 0.11
N VAL A 124 -1.82 -3.09 0.75
CA VAL A 124 -1.30 -1.84 0.16
C VAL A 124 0.18 -1.65 0.49
N ASP A 125 0.91 -0.95 -0.38
CA ASP A 125 2.33 -0.64 -0.21
C ASP A 125 2.50 0.69 0.58
N ILE A 126 3.69 0.95 1.15
CA ILE A 126 3.93 2.17 1.97
C ILE A 126 3.81 3.47 1.15
N ASP A 127 3.94 3.39 -0.17
CA ASP A 127 3.73 4.52 -1.08
C ASP A 127 2.31 4.64 -1.63
N GLU A 128 1.40 3.87 -1.05
CA GLU A 128 -0.01 3.85 -1.37
C GLU A 128 -0.84 4.31 -0.15
N PHE A 129 -1.59 5.39 -0.33
CA PHE A 129 -2.50 5.92 0.69
C PHE A 129 -3.93 5.63 0.29
N ILE A 130 -4.67 4.91 1.13
CA ILE A 130 -6.10 4.68 0.90
C ILE A 130 -6.83 6.01 1.08
N PHE A 131 -7.50 6.47 0.04
CA PHE A 131 -8.35 7.65 0.11
C PHE A 131 -9.80 7.19 0.22
N SER A 132 -10.48 7.62 1.28
CA SER A 132 -11.92 7.49 1.43
C SER A 132 -12.55 8.85 1.72
N ARG A 133 -13.63 9.16 1.01
CA ARG A 133 -14.47 10.34 1.30
C ARG A 133 -15.31 10.17 2.57
N PHE A 134 -15.53 8.92 2.98
CA PHE A 134 -16.35 8.52 4.13
C PHE A 134 -15.51 7.84 5.21
N GLU A 135 -16.04 7.75 6.42
CA GLU A 135 -15.49 6.88 7.47
C GLU A 135 -15.35 5.45 6.96
N LEU A 136 -14.10 5.00 6.76
CA LEU A 136 -13.81 3.78 6.00
C LEU A 136 -14.44 2.54 6.65
N LYS A 137 -14.36 2.41 7.98
CA LYS A 137 -14.98 1.29 8.70
C LYS A 137 -16.50 1.29 8.60
N ASN A 138 -17.15 2.44 8.55
CA ASN A 138 -18.60 2.52 8.36
C ASN A 138 -18.98 2.05 6.95
N LEU A 139 -18.26 2.51 5.93
CA LEU A 139 -18.45 2.03 4.56
C LEU A 139 -18.29 0.51 4.47
N ILE A 140 -17.20 -0.04 5.01
CA ILE A 140 -16.97 -1.50 4.99
C ILE A 140 -18.08 -2.23 5.75
N THR A 141 -18.57 -1.71 6.88
CA THR A 141 -19.64 -2.35 7.67
C THR A 141 -20.93 -2.44 6.86
N ILE A 142 -21.26 -1.37 6.13
CA ILE A 142 -22.43 -1.34 5.23
C ILE A 142 -22.25 -2.35 4.10
N LEU A 143 -21.05 -2.42 3.49
CA LEU A 143 -20.76 -3.37 2.42
C LEU A 143 -20.83 -4.82 2.91
N ASP A 144 -20.26 -5.14 4.08
CA ASP A 144 -20.33 -6.47 4.70
C ASP A 144 -21.79 -6.89 4.94
N PHE A 145 -22.61 -5.99 5.49
CA PHE A 145 -24.06 -6.22 5.67
C PHE A 145 -24.79 -6.51 4.36
N ASN A 146 -24.30 -5.96 3.23
CA ASN A 146 -24.84 -6.20 1.89
C ASN A 146 -24.13 -7.34 1.14
N ASN A 147 -23.49 -8.26 1.87
CA ASN A 147 -22.86 -9.47 1.34
C ASN A 147 -21.70 -9.20 0.35
N PHE A 148 -20.96 -8.11 0.57
CA PHE A 148 -19.68 -7.86 -0.10
C PHE A 148 -18.52 -8.41 0.73
N SER A 149 -17.51 -8.98 0.05
CA SER A 149 -16.32 -9.56 0.71
C SER A 149 -14.99 -9.05 0.17
N ASP A 150 -15.04 -8.28 -0.92
CA ASP A 150 -13.89 -7.68 -1.57
C ASP A 150 -14.23 -6.25 -1.99
N ILE A 151 -13.28 -5.35 -1.74
CA ILE A 151 -13.34 -3.94 -2.11
C ILE A 151 -12.11 -3.66 -2.95
N ILE A 152 -12.34 -3.40 -4.24
CA ILE A 152 -11.31 -3.04 -5.20
C ILE A 152 -11.05 -1.53 -5.10
N LEU A 153 -9.78 -1.20 -4.90
CA LEU A 153 -9.25 0.16 -4.94
C LEU A 153 -8.51 0.36 -6.26
N HIS A 154 -9.03 1.25 -7.10
CA HIS A 154 -8.29 1.75 -8.26
C HIS A 154 -7.26 2.81 -7.83
N GLN A 155 -6.23 2.99 -8.65
CA GLN A 155 -5.12 3.88 -8.33
C GLN A 155 -5.28 5.27 -8.92
N ARG A 156 -4.83 6.30 -8.21
CA ARG A 156 -4.52 7.60 -8.81
C ARG A 156 -3.04 7.87 -8.67
N LYS A 157 -2.38 8.25 -9.76
CA LYS A 157 -0.93 8.47 -9.82
C LYS A 157 -0.56 9.88 -9.35
N PHE A 158 0.31 9.96 -8.35
CA PHE A 158 0.88 11.18 -7.80
C PHE A 158 2.39 11.22 -8.02
N ASP A 159 2.95 12.43 -7.96
CA ASP A 159 4.38 12.65 -7.98
C ASP A 159 5.08 11.82 -6.90
N ASP A 160 6.28 11.35 -7.24
CA ASP A 160 7.02 10.42 -6.40
C ASP A 160 7.37 11.08 -5.06
N ARG A 161 7.15 10.34 -3.97
CA ARG A 161 7.55 10.76 -2.61
C ARG A 161 9.05 11.07 -2.50
N PHE A 162 9.89 10.40 -3.30
CA PHE A 162 11.34 10.65 -3.33
C PHE A 162 11.72 11.98 -4.00
N ASN A 163 10.86 12.55 -4.85
CA ASN A 163 11.04 13.92 -5.35
C ASN A 163 10.74 14.98 -4.28
N ASN A 164 10.15 14.56 -3.16
CA ASN A 164 9.53 15.43 -2.17
C ASN A 164 9.97 15.10 -0.72
N LEU A 165 11.21 14.62 -0.51
CA LEU A 165 11.74 14.15 0.78
C LEU A 165 11.61 15.13 1.98
N ARG A 166 11.41 16.42 1.71
CA ARG A 166 11.27 17.46 2.74
C ARG A 166 9.82 17.84 3.01
N CYS A 167 8.87 17.13 2.43
CA CYS A 167 7.45 17.42 2.50
C CYS A 167 6.68 16.15 2.87
N PRO A 168 5.68 16.22 3.77
CA PRO A 168 4.75 15.12 3.99
C PRO A 168 4.12 14.63 2.66
N VAL A 169 3.99 13.32 2.51
CA VAL A 169 3.36 12.67 1.34
C VAL A 169 1.95 13.20 1.11
N THR A 170 1.20 13.44 2.18
CA THR A 170 -0.14 14.04 2.15
C THR A 170 -0.19 15.40 1.45
N LYS A 171 0.93 16.15 1.42
CA LYS A 171 1.03 17.45 0.74
C LYS A 171 1.49 17.35 -0.72
N ILE A 172 1.81 16.17 -1.21
CA ILE A 172 2.13 15.96 -2.63
C ILE A 172 0.82 15.96 -3.42
N THR A 173 0.52 17.08 -4.07
CA THR A 173 -0.76 17.26 -4.78
C THR A 173 -0.65 16.99 -6.28
N LYS A 174 0.55 17.12 -6.85
CA LYS A 174 0.79 17.00 -8.28
C LYS A 174 0.47 15.57 -8.72
N CYS A 175 -0.45 15.43 -9.66
CA CYS A 175 -0.98 14.13 -10.07
C CYS A 175 -1.34 14.07 -11.56
N ILE A 176 -1.61 12.86 -12.02
CA ILE A 176 -2.20 12.62 -13.34
C ILE A 176 -3.71 12.43 -13.15
N ALA A 177 -4.50 13.27 -13.83
CA ALA A 177 -5.96 13.21 -13.86
C ALA A 177 -6.46 12.72 -15.23
N GLY A 178 -7.69 12.21 -15.26
CA GLY A 178 -8.35 11.76 -16.49
C GLY A 178 -7.83 10.42 -17.04
N LEU A 179 -7.09 9.66 -16.23
CA LEU A 179 -6.68 8.30 -16.56
C LEU A 179 -7.69 7.29 -16.04
N ASP A 180 -8.04 6.33 -16.90
CA ASP A 180 -8.67 5.10 -16.48
C ASP A 180 -7.59 4.11 -16.06
N THR A 181 -7.59 3.77 -14.78
CA THR A 181 -6.63 2.87 -14.14
C THR A 181 -7.30 1.58 -13.67
N SER A 182 -8.52 1.28 -14.13
CA SER A 182 -9.29 0.10 -13.69
C SER A 182 -8.53 -1.22 -13.89
N MET A 183 -7.75 -1.29 -14.97
CA MET A 183 -6.94 -2.46 -15.31
C MET A 183 -5.50 -2.38 -14.77
N TRP A 184 -5.18 -1.38 -13.95
CA TRP A 184 -3.82 -1.11 -13.52
C TRP A 184 -3.65 -1.57 -12.08
N ALA A 185 -3.24 -2.83 -11.92
CA ALA A 185 -2.70 -3.35 -10.66
C ALA A 185 -3.49 -2.87 -9.42
N PRO A 186 -4.82 -3.10 -9.36
CA PRO A 186 -5.64 -2.62 -8.25
C PRO A 186 -5.16 -3.21 -6.92
N LYS A 187 -5.59 -2.58 -5.82
CA LYS A 187 -5.42 -3.09 -4.46
C LYS A 187 -6.77 -3.49 -3.90
N HIS A 188 -6.73 -4.31 -2.86
CA HIS A 188 -7.93 -4.94 -2.33
C HIS A 188 -8.01 -4.75 -0.82
N ILE A 189 -9.23 -4.51 -0.33
CA ILE A 189 -9.60 -4.69 1.07
C ILE A 189 -10.55 -5.89 1.12
N ILE A 190 -10.09 -7.00 1.70
CA ILE A 190 -10.85 -8.26 1.71
C ILE A 190 -11.26 -8.65 3.11
N LYS A 191 -12.42 -9.30 3.21
CA LYS A 191 -12.83 -9.99 4.44
C LYS A 191 -12.00 -11.25 4.61
N HIS A 192 -11.31 -11.38 5.74
CA HIS A 192 -10.30 -12.43 5.95
C HIS A 192 -10.89 -13.84 5.78
N GLU A 193 -12.02 -14.13 6.42
CA GLU A 193 -12.71 -15.42 6.33
C GLU A 193 -13.14 -15.81 4.91
N ASN A 194 -13.23 -14.83 4.01
CA ASN A 194 -13.65 -15.03 2.63
C ASN A 194 -12.48 -15.16 1.65
N PHE A 195 -11.23 -15.16 2.13
CA PHE A 195 -10.10 -15.50 1.29
C PHE A 195 -10.12 -17.00 0.93
N ASP A 196 -10.17 -17.32 -0.35
CA ASP A 196 -10.25 -18.70 -0.82
C ASP A 196 -8.85 -19.33 -0.86
N THR A 197 -8.44 -19.86 0.30
CA THR A 197 -7.17 -20.57 0.48
C THR A 197 -7.09 -21.88 -0.33
N ALA A 198 -8.21 -22.46 -0.76
CA ALA A 198 -8.24 -23.70 -1.54
C ALA A 198 -7.97 -23.46 -3.04
N ARG A 199 -8.42 -22.31 -3.58
CA ARG A 199 -8.09 -21.85 -4.94
C ARG A 199 -6.69 -21.27 -5.08
N VAL A 200 -5.93 -21.15 -3.99
CA VAL A 200 -4.53 -20.67 -3.99
C VAL A 200 -3.61 -21.52 -4.87
N MET A 201 -4.01 -22.74 -5.24
CA MET A 201 -3.29 -23.59 -6.20
C MET A 201 -3.26 -23.02 -7.64
N ASN A 202 -4.02 -21.97 -7.96
CA ASN A 202 -4.06 -21.31 -9.27
C ASN A 202 -3.13 -20.07 -9.38
N THR A 203 -3.03 -19.51 -10.60
CA THR A 203 -2.28 -18.28 -10.93
C THR A 203 -2.93 -17.00 -10.39
N TRP A 204 -2.95 -16.79 -9.06
CA TRP A 204 -3.39 -15.51 -8.46
C TRP A 204 -2.20 -14.56 -8.21
N ASN A 205 -2.45 -13.31 -7.84
CA ASN A 205 -1.45 -12.36 -7.34
C ASN A 205 -2.13 -11.28 -6.47
N ILE A 206 -1.37 -10.35 -5.91
CA ILE A 206 -1.90 -9.31 -5.00
C ILE A 206 -2.98 -8.41 -5.64
N HIS A 207 -3.01 -8.31 -6.96
CA HIS A 207 -3.99 -7.52 -7.72
C HIS A 207 -5.22 -8.32 -8.16
N HIS A 208 -5.24 -9.62 -7.84
CA HIS A 208 -6.31 -10.56 -8.17
C HIS A 208 -6.38 -11.60 -7.05
N LEU A 209 -6.83 -11.18 -5.86
CA LEU A 209 -6.89 -12.05 -4.69
C LEU A 209 -8.04 -13.07 -4.83
N PRO A 210 -7.82 -14.35 -4.46
CA PRO A 210 -8.86 -15.36 -4.52
C PRO A 210 -9.87 -15.15 -3.38
N VAL A 211 -11.15 -15.00 -3.74
CA VAL A 211 -12.25 -14.81 -2.81
C VAL A 211 -13.29 -15.92 -3.03
N ILE A 212 -13.88 -16.42 -1.94
CA ILE A 212 -14.87 -17.51 -1.98
C ILE A 212 -16.06 -17.06 -2.83
N CYS A 213 -16.57 -17.97 -3.68
CA CYS A 213 -17.77 -17.69 -4.50
C CYS A 213 -19.01 -17.43 -3.64
N GLY A 214 -19.94 -16.61 -4.16
CA GLY A 214 -21.21 -16.30 -3.50
C GLY A 214 -21.27 -14.94 -2.80
N TYR A 215 -20.16 -14.20 -2.82
CA TYR A 215 -20.08 -12.82 -2.33
C TYR A 215 -19.89 -11.83 -3.48
N ASN A 216 -20.29 -10.58 -3.23
CA ASN A 216 -20.13 -9.48 -4.17
C ASN A 216 -18.77 -8.77 -4.00
N THR A 217 -18.33 -8.11 -5.08
CA THR A 217 -17.16 -7.24 -5.09
C THR A 217 -17.61 -5.79 -5.29
N TYR A 218 -17.15 -4.90 -4.41
CA TYR A 218 -17.40 -3.47 -4.53
C TYR A 218 -16.24 -2.78 -5.23
N CYS A 219 -16.54 -1.82 -6.10
CA CYS A 219 -15.54 -0.96 -6.72
C CYS A 219 -16.16 0.42 -6.99
N ASP A 220 -15.50 1.48 -6.52
CA ASP A 220 -15.81 2.83 -6.98
C ASP A 220 -15.10 3.08 -8.33
N ALA A 221 -15.80 2.78 -9.42
CA ALA A 221 -15.29 2.96 -10.77
C ALA A 221 -14.86 4.41 -11.08
N THR A 222 -15.39 5.39 -10.35
CA THR A 222 -15.02 6.80 -10.55
C THR A 222 -13.72 7.19 -9.83
N GLY A 223 -13.32 6.41 -8.82
CA GLY A 223 -12.23 6.73 -7.91
C GLY A 223 -12.43 8.03 -7.11
N LYS A 224 -13.63 8.64 -7.12
CA LYS A 224 -13.88 9.93 -6.47
C LYS A 224 -14.14 9.80 -4.98
N ASN A 225 -14.70 8.67 -4.55
CA ASN A 225 -15.06 8.43 -3.16
C ASN A 225 -14.14 7.42 -2.49
N LEU A 226 -13.68 6.41 -3.23
CA LEU A 226 -12.77 5.39 -2.72
C LEU A 226 -11.72 5.02 -3.78
N ARG A 227 -10.44 5.10 -3.41
CA ARG A 227 -9.30 4.75 -4.26
C ARG A 227 -8.05 4.57 -3.39
N PHE A 228 -6.92 4.27 -4.01
CA PHE A 228 -5.62 4.55 -3.39
C PHE A 228 -4.83 5.56 -4.22
N ASN A 229 -4.13 6.46 -3.54
CA ASN A 229 -3.19 7.39 -4.14
C ASN A 229 -1.80 6.73 -4.14
N HIS A 230 -1.17 6.64 -5.31
CA HIS A 230 0.13 5.98 -5.48
C HIS A 230 1.22 7.03 -5.78
N TYR A 231 2.15 7.20 -4.84
CA TYR A 231 3.19 8.23 -4.84
C TYR A 231 4.52 7.70 -5.42
N ASN A 232 4.47 7.28 -6.69
CA ASN A 232 5.57 6.60 -7.38
C ASN A 232 5.86 7.17 -8.79
N THR A 233 5.26 8.30 -9.16
CA THR A 233 5.39 8.81 -10.53
C THR A 233 6.60 9.72 -10.61
N ASN A 234 7.66 9.25 -11.26
CA ASN A 234 8.84 10.02 -11.62
C ASN A 234 9.11 9.90 -13.13
N ALA A 235 10.21 10.48 -13.63
CA ALA A 235 10.54 10.43 -15.06
C ALA A 235 10.63 8.98 -15.59
N ALA A 236 11.30 8.08 -14.87
CA ALA A 236 11.43 6.68 -15.26
C ALA A 236 10.07 5.96 -15.28
N GLN A 237 9.19 6.27 -14.33
CA GLN A 237 7.84 5.70 -14.32
C GLN A 237 6.99 6.23 -15.48
N LEU A 238 7.09 7.50 -15.85
CA LEU A 238 6.38 8.06 -17.00
C LEU A 238 6.88 7.41 -18.31
N GLU A 239 8.19 7.30 -18.50
CA GLU A 239 8.80 6.60 -19.64
C GLU A 239 8.36 5.14 -19.73
N TRP A 240 8.34 4.43 -18.60
CA TRP A 240 7.83 3.06 -18.55
C TRP A 240 6.34 2.99 -18.92
N MET A 241 5.52 3.92 -18.43
CA MET A 241 4.09 3.97 -18.75
C MET A 241 3.85 4.23 -20.25
N ASP A 242 4.55 5.19 -20.84
CA ASP A 242 4.46 5.50 -22.27
C ASP A 242 4.81 4.27 -23.13
N SER A 243 5.88 3.57 -22.75
CA SER A 243 6.34 2.35 -23.44
C SER A 243 5.41 1.14 -23.25
N PHE A 244 4.94 0.92 -22.02
CA PHE A 244 4.15 -0.26 -21.66
C PHE A 244 2.72 -0.20 -22.20
N TYR A 245 2.04 0.94 -22.03
CA TYR A 245 0.65 1.08 -22.45
C TYR A 245 0.50 1.40 -23.93
N LYS A 246 1.58 1.77 -24.63
CA LYS A 246 1.61 2.08 -26.06
C LYS A 246 0.48 3.02 -26.49
N SER A 247 0.07 3.93 -25.61
CA SER A 247 -1.05 4.82 -25.85
C SER A 247 -0.58 6.05 -26.61
N GLU A 248 -1.44 6.59 -27.49
CA GLU A 248 -1.24 7.95 -28.04
C GLU A 248 -1.34 9.04 -26.96
N LYS A 249 -1.71 8.67 -25.72
CA LYS A 249 -1.72 9.55 -24.56
C LYS A 249 -0.29 9.80 -24.11
N ASN A 250 0.11 11.06 -24.08
CA ASN A 250 1.33 11.51 -23.44
C ASN A 250 1.09 11.57 -21.92
N PHE A 251 1.68 10.63 -21.16
CA PHE A 251 1.54 10.63 -19.71
C PHE A 251 2.31 11.80 -19.10
N ALA A 252 1.59 12.76 -18.53
CA ALA A 252 2.19 13.89 -17.85
C ALA A 252 1.33 14.33 -16.66
N PHE A 253 1.98 14.91 -15.65
CA PHE A 253 1.26 15.62 -14.60
C PHE A 253 0.47 16.77 -15.21
N ASN A 254 -0.84 16.72 -15.02
CA ASN A 254 -1.79 17.65 -15.65
C ASN A 254 -2.78 18.24 -14.63
N SER A 255 -2.62 17.95 -13.34
CA SER A 255 -3.56 18.36 -12.29
C SER A 255 -2.89 18.43 -10.92
N ASN A 256 -3.59 19.06 -9.97
CA ASN A 256 -3.29 19.05 -8.55
C ASN A 256 -4.52 18.54 -7.79
N CYS A 257 -4.32 17.64 -6.84
CA CYS A 257 -5.38 17.08 -6.00
C CYS A 257 -5.00 17.24 -4.53
N THR A 258 -5.77 18.03 -3.80
CA THR A 258 -5.58 18.27 -2.35
C THR A 258 -6.40 17.31 -1.49
N GLU A 259 -7.25 16.48 -2.09
CA GLU A 259 -8.26 15.71 -1.35
C GLU A 259 -7.65 14.86 -0.23
N LEU A 260 -6.47 14.26 -0.41
CA LEU A 260 -5.82 13.50 0.66
C LEU A 260 -5.42 14.39 1.85
N LEU A 261 -4.85 15.57 1.56
CA LEU A 261 -4.48 16.56 2.58
C LEU A 261 -5.71 17.06 3.33
N ASP A 262 -6.76 17.40 2.58
CA ASP A 262 -8.02 17.88 3.16
C ASP A 262 -8.62 16.82 4.09
N ARG A 263 -8.67 15.56 3.63
CA ARG A 263 -9.09 14.41 4.45
C ARG A 263 -8.22 14.24 5.70
N TYR A 264 -6.90 14.33 5.57
CA TYR A 264 -5.99 14.20 6.70
C TYR A 264 -6.23 15.29 7.76
N ASN A 265 -6.43 16.54 7.34
CA ASN A 265 -6.72 17.66 8.24
C ASN A 265 -8.09 17.51 8.93
N GLU A 266 -9.12 17.05 8.21
CA GLU A 266 -10.44 16.78 8.77
C GLU A 266 -10.39 15.70 9.86
N MET A 267 -9.65 14.61 9.62
CA MET A 267 -9.48 13.54 10.62
C MET A 267 -8.75 14.05 11.86
N ARG A 268 -7.68 14.83 11.70
CA ARG A 268 -6.91 15.40 12.82
C ARG A 268 -7.67 16.42 13.66
N SER A 269 -8.59 17.15 13.04
CA SER A 269 -9.41 18.15 13.74
C SER A 269 -10.68 17.56 14.38
N GLY A 270 -10.97 16.28 14.13
CA GLY A 270 -12.20 15.62 14.59
C GLY A 270 -13.46 16.11 13.87
N SER A 271 -13.31 16.83 12.76
CA SER A 271 -14.43 17.32 11.94
C SER A 271 -14.90 16.30 10.91
N PHE A 272 -14.25 15.13 10.84
CA PHE A 272 -14.63 14.06 9.95
C PHE A 272 -16.00 13.49 10.32
N LYS A 273 -16.85 13.32 9.31
CA LYS A 273 -18.20 12.75 9.40
C LYS A 273 -18.41 11.73 8.29
#